data_AF-A0A7S1SZI9-F1
#
_entry.id   AF-A0A7S1SZI9-F1
#
_cell.length_a   1.000
_cell.length_b   1.000
_cell.length_c   1.000
_cell.angle_alpha   90.00
_cell.angle_beta   90.00
_cell.angle_gamma   90.00
#
_symmetry.space_group_name_H-M   'P 1'
#
loop_
_entity.id
_entity.type
_entity.pdbx_description
1 polymer ?
#
loop_
_entity_poly.entity_id
_entity_poly.type
_entity_poly.pdbx_seq_one_letter_code
_entity_poly.pdbx_strand_id
1 'polypeptide(L)'
;QRTGQAAPVRVAVDSSDAVYGAPLPAFTLREARMWLTNADRLHEVYSREDGAIVVPRFPYDLDSRHADFFAYCLIIGEDEMLSFTSTSPQHERPDFVETQRSTFKWILAHPTDNDCFAADNEVRYIWEAERGWWVRQTAQPSVMELVSAKARGAIN
;
A
#
# COMPACT_ATOMS: atom_id res chain seq x y z
N GLN A 1 -33.14 -11.01 -8.98
CA GLN A 1 -32.18 -11.50 -7.96
C GLN A 1 -31.00 -10.54 -7.97
N ARG A 2 -30.62 -9.97 -6.81
CA ARG A 2 -29.61 -8.92 -6.68
C ARG A 2 -28.21 -9.54 -6.88
N THR A 3 -27.50 -9.08 -7.89
CA THR A 3 -26.08 -9.38 -8.12
C THR A 3 -25.25 -8.74 -7.00
N GLY A 4 -24.49 -9.58 -6.29
CA GLY A 4 -23.55 -9.14 -5.25
C GLY A 4 -22.38 -8.40 -5.87
N GLN A 5 -22.55 -7.11 -6.11
CA GLN A 5 -21.44 -6.19 -6.37
C GLN A 5 -20.71 -6.03 -5.03
N ALA A 6 -19.47 -6.51 -4.94
CA ALA A 6 -18.65 -6.29 -3.76
C ALA A 6 -18.56 -4.79 -3.51
N ALA A 7 -18.95 -4.36 -2.31
CA ALA A 7 -18.88 -2.96 -1.92
C ALA A 7 -17.42 -2.48 -2.00
N PRO A 8 -17.16 -1.23 -2.41
CA PRO A 8 -15.83 -0.67 -2.37
C PRO A 8 -15.24 -0.83 -0.97
N VAL A 9 -14.07 -1.47 -0.89
CA VAL A 9 -13.36 -1.68 0.38
C VAL A 9 -12.92 -0.30 0.86
N ARG A 10 -13.51 0.14 1.97
CA ARG A 10 -13.11 1.36 2.68
C ARG A 10 -11.77 1.09 3.34
N VAL A 11 -10.72 1.75 2.90
CA VAL A 11 -9.47 1.81 3.65
C VAL A 11 -9.57 3.03 4.55
N ALA A 12 -9.85 2.80 5.84
CA ALA A 12 -9.73 3.85 6.84
C ALA A 12 -8.26 4.25 6.90
N VAL A 13 -8.00 5.54 6.74
CA VAL A 13 -6.64 6.05 6.72
C VAL A 13 -6.21 6.36 8.14
N ASP A 14 -5.04 5.85 8.52
CA ASP A 14 -4.45 6.08 9.84
C ASP A 14 -4.13 7.56 10.01
N SER A 15 -4.35 8.06 11.23
CA SER A 15 -4.48 9.47 11.57
C SER A 15 -3.17 10.23 11.77
N SER A 16 -2.02 9.61 11.48
CA SER A 16 -0.69 10.17 11.79
C SER A 16 -0.16 11.21 10.76
N ASP A 17 -0.80 11.41 9.61
CA ASP A 17 -0.21 12.21 8.51
C ASP A 17 -0.72 13.68 8.38
N ALA A 18 -1.09 14.31 9.49
CA ALA A 18 -1.79 15.61 9.48
C ALA A 18 -0.97 16.83 9.01
N VAL A 19 0.33 16.72 8.67
CA VAL A 19 1.18 17.87 8.31
C VAL A 19 0.96 18.36 6.86
N TYR A 20 0.48 17.50 5.94
CA TYR A 20 0.32 17.86 4.52
C TYR A 20 -1.11 17.74 3.96
N GLY A 21 -2.12 17.60 4.82
CA GLY A 21 -3.48 17.31 4.38
C GLY A 21 -3.61 15.88 3.84
N ALA A 22 -4.85 15.37 3.81
CA ALA A 22 -5.28 14.01 3.51
C ALA A 22 -4.15 13.01 3.11
N PRO A 23 -3.88 11.97 3.93
CA PRO A 23 -2.85 10.97 3.63
C PRO A 23 -2.96 10.45 2.20
N LEU A 24 -1.84 10.51 1.48
CA LEU A 24 -1.76 9.94 0.14
C LEU A 24 -2.06 8.43 0.25
N PRO A 25 -2.84 7.87 -0.68
CA PRO A 25 -3.26 6.48 -0.61
C PRO A 25 -2.06 5.54 -0.60
N ALA A 26 -2.25 4.39 0.04
CA ALA A 26 -1.26 3.33 0.14
C ALA A 26 0.07 3.77 0.78
N PHE A 27 0.05 4.72 1.73
CA PHE A 27 1.24 5.16 2.46
C PHE A 27 2.06 3.98 3.01
N THR A 28 1.46 3.10 3.81
CA THR A 28 2.15 1.95 4.41
C THR A 28 2.76 1.00 3.37
N LEU A 29 2.08 0.75 2.25
CA LEU A 29 2.60 -0.08 1.15
C LEU A 29 3.82 0.58 0.49
N ARG A 30 3.76 1.90 0.29
CA ARG A 30 4.86 2.69 -0.30
C ARG A 30 6.05 2.79 0.65
N GLU A 31 5.80 2.94 1.95
CA GLU A 31 6.84 2.93 2.98
C GLU A 31 7.48 1.54 3.08
N ALA A 32 6.68 0.47 3.08
CA ALA A 32 7.19 -0.91 3.10
C ALA A 32 8.11 -1.20 1.91
N ARG A 33 7.81 -0.66 0.72
CA ARG A 33 8.70 -0.77 -0.44
C ARG A 33 10.10 -0.25 -0.17
N MET A 34 10.24 0.85 0.58
CA MET A 34 11.55 1.44 0.92
C MET A 34 12.40 0.52 1.80
N TRP A 35 11.77 -0.34 2.58
CA TRP A 35 12.43 -1.33 3.45
C TRP A 35 12.69 -2.68 2.76
N LEU A 36 11.83 -3.06 1.81
CA LEU A 36 11.86 -4.36 1.15
C LEU A 36 12.65 -4.37 -0.15
N THR A 37 12.91 -3.20 -0.73
CA THR A 37 13.59 -3.09 -2.02
C THR A 37 14.76 -2.14 -1.94
N ASN A 38 15.80 -2.38 -2.75
CA ASN A 38 16.90 -1.45 -2.87
C ASN A 38 16.38 -0.10 -3.40
N ALA A 39 16.64 0.96 -2.65
CA ALA A 39 16.19 2.34 -2.92
C ALA A 39 16.80 2.96 -4.20
N ASP A 40 17.58 2.20 -4.97
CA ASP A 40 18.31 2.59 -6.17
C ASP A 40 17.38 3.08 -7.31
N ARG A 41 16.07 2.83 -7.19
CA ARG A 41 15.06 3.25 -8.16
C ARG A 41 13.98 4.07 -7.47
N LEU A 42 14.02 5.38 -7.72
CA LEU A 42 12.86 6.25 -7.53
C LEU A 42 11.85 5.93 -8.64
N HIS A 43 10.59 5.73 -8.26
CA HIS A 43 9.51 5.51 -9.20
C HIS A 43 8.60 6.74 -9.24
N GLU A 44 8.17 7.10 -10.44
CA GLU A 44 7.08 8.05 -10.60
C GLU A 44 5.80 7.41 -10.03
N VAL A 45 5.19 8.06 -9.04
CA VAL A 45 3.99 7.57 -8.36
C VAL A 45 2.71 8.29 -8.80
N TYR A 46 2.82 9.28 -9.69
CA TYR A 46 1.68 10.04 -10.19
C TYR A 46 1.65 10.00 -11.71
N SER A 47 0.63 9.36 -12.29
CA SER A 47 0.34 9.42 -13.72
C SER A 47 -0.38 10.72 -14.04
N ARG A 48 0.30 11.63 -14.76
CA ARG A 48 -0.32 12.87 -15.25
C ARG A 48 -1.40 12.62 -16.29
N GLU A 49 -1.25 11.55 -17.07
CA GLU A 49 -2.20 11.15 -18.11
C GLU A 49 -3.53 10.72 -17.49
N ASP A 50 -3.46 9.92 -16.43
CA ASP A 50 -4.65 9.35 -15.78
C ASP A 50 -5.15 10.17 -14.59
N GLY A 51 -4.38 11.18 -14.15
CA GLY A 51 -4.64 11.91 -12.90
C GLY A 51 -4.66 10.98 -11.68
N ALA A 52 -3.83 9.94 -11.69
CA ALA A 52 -3.90 8.83 -10.74
C ALA A 52 -2.59 8.64 -9.97
N ILE A 53 -2.69 8.24 -8.71
CA ILE A 53 -1.55 7.70 -7.97
C ILE A 53 -1.40 6.23 -8.32
N VAL A 54 -0.22 5.86 -8.79
CA VAL A 54 0.13 4.50 -9.21
C VAL A 54 1.23 3.99 -8.30
N VAL A 55 1.00 2.84 -7.67
CA VAL A 55 2.04 2.10 -6.96
C VAL A 55 2.31 0.84 -7.76
N PRO A 56 3.41 0.79 -8.53
CA PRO A 56 3.80 -0.39 -9.28
C PRO A 56 4.06 -1.57 -8.34
N ARG A 57 3.77 -2.79 -8.82
CA ARG A 57 4.17 -4.01 -8.14
C ARG A 57 5.69 -4.01 -7.96
N PHE A 58 6.12 -4.28 -6.75
CA PHE A 58 7.52 -4.46 -6.41
C PHE A 58 7.69 -5.89 -5.87
N PRO A 59 8.40 -6.76 -6.58
CA PRO A 59 8.58 -8.14 -6.12
C PRO A 59 9.38 -8.18 -4.82
N TYR A 60 8.87 -8.90 -3.83
CA TYR A 60 9.61 -9.23 -2.62
C TYR A 60 9.12 -10.57 -2.07
N ASP A 61 10.03 -11.27 -1.40
CA ASP A 61 9.79 -12.48 -0.63
C ASP A 61 10.58 -12.33 0.68
N LEU A 62 9.87 -12.27 1.80
CA LEU A 62 10.43 -11.92 3.09
C LEU A 62 11.28 -13.07 3.64
N ASP A 63 12.61 -12.95 3.56
CA ASP A 63 13.50 -13.92 4.16
C ASP A 63 13.50 -13.84 5.71
N SER A 64 13.96 -14.91 6.35
CA SER A 64 13.96 -15.01 7.82
C SER A 64 14.79 -13.93 8.51
N ARG A 65 15.87 -13.43 7.87
CA ARG A 65 16.72 -12.41 8.48
C ARG A 65 16.03 -11.05 8.51
N HIS A 66 15.34 -10.69 7.43
CA HIS A 66 14.53 -9.48 7.39
C HIS A 66 13.35 -9.58 8.35
N ALA A 67 12.68 -10.75 8.40
CA ALA A 67 11.60 -10.99 9.35
C ALA A 67 12.07 -10.82 10.81
N ASP A 68 13.23 -11.39 11.17
CA ASP A 68 13.82 -11.25 12.50
C ASP A 68 14.16 -9.79 12.83
N PHE A 69 14.73 -9.04 11.88
CA PHE A 69 15.01 -7.61 12.05
C PHE A 69 13.73 -6.80 12.32
N PHE A 70 12.69 -6.99 11.51
CA PHE A 70 11.42 -6.28 11.71
C PHE A 70 10.76 -6.68 13.02
N ALA A 71 10.75 -7.97 13.37
CA ALA A 71 10.21 -8.46 14.63
C ALA A 71 10.98 -7.90 15.85
N TYR A 72 12.30 -7.81 15.77
CA TYR A 72 13.15 -7.19 16.79
C TYR A 72 12.79 -5.71 16.99
N CYS A 73 12.65 -4.97 15.90
CA CYS A 73 12.23 -3.57 15.92
C CYS A 73 10.86 -3.34 16.59
N LEU A 74 9.99 -4.35 16.64
CA LEU A 74 8.70 -4.26 17.32
C LEU A 74 8.77 -4.41 18.84
N ILE A 75 9.86 -4.92 19.42
CA ILE A 75 9.98 -5.18 20.87
C ILE A 75 10.97 -4.27 21.59
N ILE A 76 11.92 -3.66 20.87
CA ILE A 76 12.90 -2.73 21.44
C ILE A 76 12.29 -1.39 21.84
N GLY A 77 13.03 -0.59 22.61
CA GLY A 77 12.64 0.79 22.97
C GLY A 77 12.71 1.79 21.81
N GLU A 78 12.21 3.00 22.02
CA GLU A 78 12.17 4.05 20.97
C GLU A 78 13.56 4.54 20.57
N ASP A 79 14.44 4.80 21.53
CA ASP A 79 15.82 5.25 21.26
C ASP A 79 16.60 4.24 20.41
N GLU A 80 16.43 2.95 20.74
CA GLU A 80 17.07 1.86 20.02
C GLU A 80 16.49 1.72 18.61
N MET A 81 15.16 1.78 18.48
CA MET A 81 14.48 1.79 17.18
C MET A 81 15.00 2.90 16.27
N LEU A 82 15.10 4.13 16.79
CA LEU A 82 15.64 5.26 16.06
C LEU A 82 17.09 5.01 15.61
N SER A 83 17.92 4.41 16.46
CA SER A 83 19.31 4.09 16.13
C SER A 83 19.46 3.11 14.95
N PHE A 84 18.49 2.20 14.78
CA PHE A 84 18.50 1.22 13.69
C PHE A 84 17.84 1.74 12.41
N THR A 85 16.88 2.65 12.52
CA THR A 85 15.96 2.96 11.41
C THR A 85 16.05 4.40 10.89
N SER A 86 16.70 5.30 11.61
CA SER A 86 16.88 6.69 11.22
C SER A 86 18.34 7.00 10.88
N THR A 87 18.53 7.88 9.89
CA THR A 87 19.84 8.47 9.59
C THR A 87 20.15 9.70 10.45
N SER A 88 19.13 10.27 11.12
CA SER A 88 19.25 11.42 12.02
C SER A 88 18.31 11.30 13.23
N PRO A 89 18.55 10.35 14.17
CA PRO A 89 17.64 10.01 15.26
C PRO A 89 17.03 11.18 16.05
N GLN A 90 17.82 12.22 16.32
CA GLN A 90 17.40 13.37 17.13
C GLN A 90 16.55 14.40 16.38
N HIS A 91 16.39 14.24 15.07
CA HIS A 91 15.71 15.21 14.20
C HIS A 91 14.48 14.61 13.51
N GLU A 92 14.10 13.39 13.89
CA GLU A 92 12.92 12.76 13.35
C GLU A 92 11.62 13.41 13.84
N ARG A 93 10.56 13.23 13.05
CA ARG A 93 9.19 13.62 13.44
C ARG A 93 8.75 12.85 14.70
N PRO A 94 7.90 13.44 15.57
CA PRO A 94 7.46 12.81 16.83
C PRO A 94 6.83 11.42 16.66
N ASP A 95 6.23 11.16 15.51
CA ASP A 95 5.50 9.93 15.16
C ASP A 95 6.29 9.01 14.21
N PHE A 96 7.59 9.25 14.03
CA PHE A 96 8.46 8.43 13.18
C PHE A 96 8.47 6.97 13.65
N VAL A 97 8.71 6.75 14.95
CA VAL A 97 8.79 5.40 15.53
C VAL A 97 7.48 4.65 15.38
N GLU A 98 6.35 5.31 15.64
CA GLU A 98 5.02 4.72 15.44
C GLU A 98 4.79 4.33 13.98
N THR A 99 5.14 5.23 13.06
CA THR A 99 5.05 5.00 11.62
C THR A 99 5.88 3.78 11.19
N GLN A 100 7.13 3.68 11.62
CA GLN A 100 7.99 2.55 11.28
C GLN A 100 7.49 1.23 11.88
N ARG A 101 6.99 1.22 13.11
CA ARG A 101 6.39 0.02 13.72
C ARG A 101 5.14 -0.44 12.99
N SER A 102 4.27 0.49 12.59
CA SER A 102 3.09 0.16 11.78
C SER A 102 3.49 -0.43 10.43
N THR A 103 4.50 0.12 9.78
CA THR A 103 5.07 -0.43 8.55
C THR A 103 5.66 -1.83 8.75
N PHE A 104 6.44 -2.05 9.79
CA PHE A 104 7.06 -3.36 10.07
C PHE A 104 6.03 -4.44 10.43
N LYS A 105 4.99 -4.08 11.21
CA LYS A 105 3.84 -4.96 11.45
C LYS A 105 3.16 -5.34 10.14
N TRP A 106 2.97 -4.37 9.25
CA TRP A 106 2.37 -4.62 7.95
C TRP A 106 3.24 -5.57 7.09
N ILE A 107 4.56 -5.35 7.03
CA ILE A 107 5.50 -6.22 6.31
C ILE A 107 5.43 -7.65 6.82
N LEU A 108 5.46 -7.84 8.13
CA LEU A 108 5.40 -9.17 8.75
C LEU A 108 4.07 -9.90 8.47
N ALA A 109 2.98 -9.16 8.31
CA ALA A 109 1.67 -9.71 7.98
C ALA A 109 1.51 -10.04 6.48
N HIS A 110 2.38 -9.50 5.62
CA HIS A 110 2.32 -9.65 4.16
C HIS A 110 3.71 -10.06 3.64
N PRO A 111 4.16 -11.30 3.90
CA PRO A 111 5.53 -11.71 3.61
C PRO A 111 5.85 -11.78 2.12
N THR A 112 4.84 -11.75 1.24
CA THR A 112 5.02 -11.76 -0.21
C THR A 112 4.23 -10.65 -0.88
N ASP A 113 4.67 -10.21 -2.06
CA ASP A 113 3.99 -9.18 -2.84
C ASP A 113 2.60 -9.59 -3.36
N ASN A 114 2.33 -10.89 -3.47
CA ASN A 114 1.05 -11.45 -3.89
C ASN A 114 -0.11 -11.01 -2.97
N ASP A 115 0.16 -10.80 -1.68
CA ASP A 115 -0.88 -10.38 -0.72
C ASP A 115 -1.39 -8.96 -1.02
N CYS A 116 -0.58 -8.15 -1.71
CA CYS A 116 -0.82 -6.72 -1.92
C CYS A 116 -1.31 -6.41 -3.33
N PHE A 117 -0.73 -7.11 -4.30
CA PHE A 117 -0.96 -6.88 -5.73
C PHE A 117 -1.82 -7.97 -6.38
N ALA A 118 -2.05 -9.12 -5.72
CA ALA A 118 -2.78 -10.25 -6.29
C ALA A 118 -2.30 -10.58 -7.72
N ALA A 119 -3.21 -10.59 -8.69
CA ALA A 119 -2.90 -10.78 -10.12
C ALA A 119 -2.54 -9.47 -10.85
N ASP A 120 -2.68 -8.32 -10.20
CA ASP A 120 -2.40 -7.02 -10.80
C ASP A 120 -0.89 -6.70 -10.75
N ASN A 121 -0.41 -5.93 -11.73
CA ASN A 121 0.98 -5.45 -11.77
C ASN A 121 1.16 -4.08 -11.10
N GLU A 122 0.09 -3.49 -10.58
CA GLU A 122 0.09 -2.19 -9.92
C GLU A 122 -1.22 -1.99 -9.16
N VAL A 123 -1.22 -1.04 -8.23
CA VAL A 123 -2.45 -0.52 -7.63
C VAL A 123 -2.61 0.95 -7.98
N ARG A 124 -3.83 1.34 -8.36
CA ARG A 124 -4.15 2.70 -8.81
C ARG A 124 -5.16 3.36 -7.89
N TYR A 125 -5.01 4.67 -7.71
CA TYR A 125 -5.93 5.49 -6.95
C TYR A 125 -6.27 6.76 -7.73
N ILE A 126 -7.57 7.05 -7.85
CA ILE A 126 -8.08 8.24 -8.54
C ILE A 126 -8.72 9.16 -7.49
N TRP A 127 -8.52 10.47 -7.64
CA TRP A 127 -9.14 11.46 -6.78
C TRP A 127 -10.62 11.62 -7.12
N GLU A 128 -11.50 11.40 -6.14
CA GLU A 128 -12.93 11.63 -6.28
C GLU A 128 -13.27 13.03 -5.73
N ALA A 129 -13.23 14.04 -6.60
CA ALA A 129 -13.34 15.45 -6.22
C ALA A 129 -14.61 15.79 -5.44
N GLU A 130 -15.74 15.16 -5.77
CA GLU A 130 -17.02 15.37 -5.08
C GLU A 130 -16.98 14.92 -3.62
N ARG A 131 -16.11 13.96 -3.29
CA ARG A 131 -15.98 13.40 -1.94
C ARG A 131 -14.72 13.85 -1.21
N GLY A 132 -13.76 14.42 -1.94
CA GLY A 132 -12.52 14.92 -1.36
C GLY A 132 -11.60 13.81 -0.84
N TRP A 133 -11.57 12.65 -1.50
CA TRP A 133 -10.69 11.54 -1.13
C TRP A 133 -10.16 10.75 -2.33
N TRP A 134 -9.18 9.88 -2.08
CA TRP A 134 -8.65 8.94 -3.06
C TRP A 134 -9.42 7.61 -3.01
N VAL A 135 -9.76 7.05 -4.18
CA VAL A 135 -10.45 5.76 -4.29
C VAL A 135 -9.56 4.78 -5.05
N ARG A 136 -9.39 3.57 -4.51
CA ARG A 136 -8.69 2.49 -5.23
C ARG A 136 -9.50 2.11 -6.46
N GLN A 137 -8.87 2.20 -7.62
CA GLN A 137 -9.42 1.66 -8.86
C GLN A 137 -9.34 0.14 -8.78
N THR A 138 -10.48 -0.54 -8.73
CA THR A 138 -10.51 -1.99 -8.91
C THR A 138 -10.12 -2.30 -10.36
N ALA A 139 -9.34 -3.37 -10.59
CA ALA A 139 -9.03 -3.83 -11.93
C ALA A 139 -10.30 -3.83 -12.79
N GLN A 140 -10.26 -3.16 -13.95
CA GLN A 140 -11.35 -3.30 -14.90
C GLN A 140 -11.39 -4.78 -15.31
N PRO A 141 -12.55 -5.45 -15.24
CA PRO A 141 -12.66 -6.81 -15.74
C PRO A 141 -12.20 -6.82 -17.19
N SER A 142 -11.35 -7.77 -17.53
CA SER A 142 -10.84 -7.94 -18.89
C SER A 142 -12.02 -8.08 -19.87
N VAL A 143 -11.80 -7.71 -21.14
CA VAL A 143 -12.82 -7.90 -22.19
C VAL A 143 -13.33 -9.35 -22.23
N MET A 144 -12.46 -10.33 -21.95
CA MET A 144 -12.81 -11.75 -21.86
C MET A 144 -13.74 -12.07 -20.67
N GLU A 145 -13.55 -11.41 -19.53
CA GLU A 145 -14.42 -11.55 -18.36
C GLU A 145 -15.76 -10.85 -18.57
N LEU A 146 -15.77 -9.68 -19.21
CA LEU A 146 -17.00 -8.99 -19.61
C LEU A 146 -17.82 -9.81 -20.63
N VAL A 147 -17.16 -10.40 -21.62
CA VAL A 147 -17.79 -11.28 -22.62
C VAL A 147 -18.31 -12.56 -21.95
N SER A 148 -17.54 -13.17 -21.04
CA SER A 148 -17.94 -14.37 -20.31
C SER A 148 -19.07 -14.13 -19.31
N ALA A 149 -19.15 -12.94 -18.71
CA ALA A 149 -20.27 -12.52 -17.87
C ALA A 149 -21.53 -12.27 -18.70
N LYS A 150 -21.39 -11.67 -19.89
CA LYS A 150 -22.48 -11.44 -20.84
C LYS A 150 -23.03 -12.75 -21.42
N ALA A 151 -22.16 -13.73 -21.69
CA ALA A 151 -22.56 -15.06 -22.14
C ALA A 151 -23.32 -15.85 -21.05
N ARG A 152 -22.93 -15.72 -19.79
CA ARG A 152 -23.62 -16.33 -18.64
C ARG A 152 -24.97 -15.68 -18.31
N GLY A 153 -25.18 -14.42 -18.71
CA GLY A 153 -26.46 -13.71 -18.55
C GLY A 153 -27.44 -13.86 -19.71
N ALA A 154 -27.06 -14.50 -20.81
CA ALA A 154 -27.87 -14.63 -22.02
C ALA A 154 -28.61 -15.98 -22.14
N ILE A 155 -28.55 -16.84 -21.11
CA ILE A 155 -29.37 -18.05 -21.01
C ILE A 155 -30.51 -17.74 -20.04
N ASN A 156 -31.62 -17.25 -20.59
CA ASN A 156 -32.97 -17.36 -20.05
C ASN A 156 -33.93 -17.48 -21.23
#